data_AF-A0A0V0HL99-F1
#
_entry.id   AF-A0A0V0HL99-F1
#
_cell.length_a   1.000
_cell.length_b   1.000
_cell.length_c   1.000
_cell.angle_alpha   90.00
_cell.angle_beta   90.00
_cell.angle_gamma   90.00
#
_symmetry.space_group_name_H-M   'P 1'
#
loop_
_entity.id
_entity.type
_entity.pdbx_description
1 polymer ?
#
loop_
_entity_poly.entity_id
_entity_poly.type
_entity_poly.pdbx_seq_one_letter_code
_entity_poly.pdbx_strand_id
1 'polypeptide(L)' 'MEQALFSPPLSKQRVEYAVQHIRESCAASLVDFGCGSGSLLESLLAYQTSLEKMAGVDISQRALARAAKV' A
#
# COMPACT_ATOMS: atom_id res chain seq x y z
N MET A 1 -12.31 3.00 24.01
CA MET A 1 -12.97 3.09 22.69
C MET A 1 -12.10 3.98 21.83
N GLU A 2 -11.57 3.47 20.72
CA GLU A 2 -10.81 4.31 19.78
C GLU A 2 -11.75 5.29 19.08
N GLN A 3 -11.28 6.52 18.82
CA GLN A 3 -12.06 7.57 18.14
C GLN A 3 -11.42 7.87 16.78
N ALA A 4 -12.25 8.04 15.75
CA ALA A 4 -11.79 8.51 14.44
C ALA A 4 -11.56 10.02 14.49
N LEU A 5 -10.29 10.44 14.58
CA LEU A 5 -9.90 11.85 14.63
C LEU A 5 -9.81 12.52 13.25
N PHE A 6 -9.87 11.73 12.18
CA PHE A 6 -9.66 12.19 10.80
C PHE A 6 -10.74 11.63 9.88
N SER A 7 -11.17 12.44 8.90
CA SER A 7 -12.08 12.03 7.83
C SER A 7 -11.48 12.47 6.47
N PRO A 8 -11.06 11.53 5.61
CA PRO A 8 -11.05 10.07 5.81
C PRO A 8 -10.04 9.65 6.90
N PRO A 9 -10.07 8.39 7.41
CA PRO A 9 -9.11 7.92 8.40
C PRO A 9 -7.66 8.17 7.97
N LEU A 10 -6.79 8.57 8.90
CA LEU A 10 -5.42 8.97 8.59
C LEU A 10 -4.63 7.87 7.85
N SER A 11 -4.89 6.60 8.14
CA SER A 11 -4.28 5.47 7.41
C SER A 11 -4.63 5.50 5.92
N LYS A 12 -5.86 5.86 5.54
CA LYS A 12 -6.28 6.01 4.14
C LYS A 12 -5.61 7.20 3.48
N GLN A 13 -5.55 8.34 4.17
CA GLN A 13 -4.88 9.55 3.64
C GLN A 13 -3.42 9.27 3.26
N ARG A 14 -2.69 8.52 4.10
CA ARG A 14 -1.29 8.14 3.80
C ARG A 14 -1.17 7.25 2.56
N VAL A 15 -2.08 6.29 2.40
CA VAL A 15 -2.10 5.41 1.23
C VAL A 15 -2.41 6.20 -0.03
N GLU A 16 -3.45 7.05 0.00
CA GLU A 16 -3.83 7.91 -1.12
C GLU A 16 -2.67 8.81 -1.56
N TYR A 17 -1.98 9.45 -0.61
CA TYR A 17 -0.83 10.28 -0.89
C TYR A 17 0.31 9.52 -1.59
N ALA A 18 0.62 8.31 -1.11
CA ALA A 18 1.64 7.45 -1.72
C ALA A 18 1.24 6.99 -3.12
N VAL A 19 -0.01 6.57 -3.32
CA VAL A 19 -0.54 6.13 -4.62
C VAL A 19 -0.41 7.23 -5.67
N GLN A 20 -0.75 8.49 -5.32
CA GLN A 20 -0.61 9.61 -6.27
C GLN A 20 0.84 9.80 -6.71
N HIS A 21 1.78 9.85 -5.78
CA HIS A 21 3.20 10.03 -6.10
C HIS A 21 3.77 8.87 -6.94
N ILE A 22 3.39 7.64 -6.62
CA ILE A 22 3.84 6.46 -7.36
C ILE A 22 3.32 6.51 -8.81
N ARG A 23 2.05 6.90 -9.01
CA ARG A 23 1.45 7.05 -10.35
C ARG A 23 2.11 8.15 -11.17
N GLU A 24 2.49 9.25 -10.54
CA GLU A 24 3.16 10.37 -11.20
C GLU A 24 4.63 10.07 -11.55
N SER A 25 5.26 9.13 -10.84
CA SER A 25 6.69 8.81 -11.01
C SER A 25 7.04 7.97 -12.24
N CYS A 26 6.06 7.33 -12.88
CA CYS A 26 6.26 6.38 -14.00
C CYS A 26 7.31 5.28 -13.72
N ALA A 27 7.50 4.88 -12.46
CA ALA A 27 8.45 3.83 -12.09
C ALA A 27 8.02 2.45 -12.62
N ALA A 28 9.00 1.60 -12.93
CA ALA A 28 8.76 0.20 -13.35
C ALA A 28 8.71 -0.78 -12.16
N SER A 29 9.33 -0.44 -11.03
CA SER A 29 9.42 -1.34 -9.87
C SER A 29 9.19 -0.60 -8.56
N LEU A 30 8.44 -1.24 -7.65
CA LEU A 30 8.16 -0.75 -6.29
C LEU A 30 8.54 -1.78 -5.24
N VAL A 31 9.13 -1.30 -4.13
CA VAL A 31 9.31 -2.08 -2.90
C VAL A 31 8.63 -1.34 -1.75
N ASP A 32 7.72 -2.03 -1.04
CA ASP A 32 7.02 -1.52 0.15
C ASP A 32 7.63 -2.13 1.41
N PHE A 33 8.43 -1.34 2.15
CA PHE A 33 9.05 -1.76 3.40
C PHE A 33 8.11 -1.51 4.58
N GLY A 34 7.75 -2.59 5.28
CA GLY A 34 6.69 -2.57 6.30
C GLY A 34 5.31 -2.67 5.67
N CYS A 35 5.15 -3.51 4.64
CA CYS A 35 3.91 -3.60 3.87
C CYS A 35 2.70 -4.10 4.69
N GLY A 36 2.93 -4.68 5.86
CA GLY A 36 1.88 -5.19 6.74
C GLY A 36 1.00 -6.20 6.02
N SER A 37 -0.31 -5.95 5.98
CA SER A 37 -1.28 -6.77 5.25
C SER A 37 -1.47 -6.37 3.79
N GLY A 38 -0.61 -5.50 3.24
CA GLY A 38 -0.57 -5.18 1.82
C GLY A 38 -1.50 -4.07 1.35
N SER A 39 -2.03 -3.21 2.23
CA SER A 39 -3.06 -2.21 1.84
C SER A 39 -2.60 -1.23 0.76
N LEU A 40 -1.32 -0.84 0.75
CA LEU A 40 -0.77 0.02 -0.30
C LEU A 40 -0.70 -0.72 -1.65
N LEU A 41 -0.16 -1.94 -1.63
CA LEU A 41 -0.05 -2.79 -2.82
C LEU A 41 -1.43 -3.09 -3.41
N GLU A 42 -2.40 -3.45 -2.57
CA GLU A 42 -3.80 -3.64 -2.95
C GLU A 42 -4.40 -2.38 -3.58
N SER A 43 -4.17 -1.21 -2.96
CA SER A 43 -4.68 0.05 -3.50
C SER A 43 -4.10 0.38 -4.87
N LEU A 44 -2.82 0.07 -5.10
CA LEU A 44 -2.16 0.30 -6.40
C LEU A 44 -2.74 -0.57 -7.52
N LEU A 45 -3.22 -1.78 -7.21
CA LEU A 45 -3.87 -2.66 -8.19
C LEU A 45 -5.19 -2.08 -8.72
N ALA A 46 -5.84 -1.17 -7.98
CA ALA A 46 -7.06 -0.51 -8.41
C ALA A 46 -6.84 0.60 -9.46
N TYR A 47 -5.58 0.95 -9.76
CA TYR A 47 -5.24 2.01 -10.71
C TYR A 47 -4.35 1.48 -11.83
N GLN A 48 -4.47 2.11 -13.00
CA GLN A 48 -3.47 1.92 -14.03
C GLN A 48 -2.17 2.64 -13.61
N THR A 49 -1.08 1.88 -13.57
CA THR A 49 0.27 2.35 -13.21
C THR A 49 1.29 1.85 -14.24
N SER A 50 2.49 2.44 -14.25
CA SER A 50 3.63 1.93 -15.04
C SER A 50 4.39 0.80 -14.34
N LEU A 51 3.95 0.37 -13.15
CA LEU A 51 4.64 -0.66 -12.38
C LEU A 51 4.52 -2.01 -13.07
N GLU A 52 5.67 -2.61 -13.36
CA GLU A 52 5.79 -3.97 -13.88
C GLU A 52 6.01 -4.97 -12.75
N LYS A 53 6.67 -4.54 -11.66
CA LYS A 53 7.03 -5.39 -10.52
C LYS A 53 6.76 -4.70 -9.20
N MET A 54 6.14 -5.42 -8.27
CA MET A 54 5.93 -4.97 -6.90
C MET A 54 6.40 -6.04 -5.91
N ALA A 55 7.04 -5.61 -4.84
CA ALA A 55 7.43 -6.47 -3.72
C ALA A 55 7.05 -5.82 -2.38
N GLY A 56 6.48 -6.60 -1.47
CA GLY A 56 6.25 -6.21 -0.08
C GLY A 56 7.25 -6.90 0.84
N VAL A 57 7.81 -6.16 1.79
CA VAL A 57 8.71 -6.69 2.81
C VAL A 57 8.12 -6.38 4.18
N ASP A 58 7.98 -7.40 5.04
CA ASP A 58 7.57 -7.22 6.42
C ASP A 58 8.20 -8.32 7.29
N ILE A 59 8.44 -8.02 8.57
CA ILE A 59 8.93 -9.01 9.53
C ILE A 59 7.81 -9.93 10.03
N SER A 60 6.56 -9.46 9.98
CA SER A 60 5.38 -10.16 10.47
C SER A 60 4.89 -11.19 9.46
N GLN A 61 5.28 -12.45 9.63
CA GLN A 61 4.77 -13.56 8.82
C GLN A 61 3.24 -13.63 8.79
N ARG A 62 2.57 -13.31 9.90
CA ARG A 62 1.10 -13.27 9.98
C ARG A 62 0.51 -12.18 9.06
N ALA A 63 1.16 -11.02 8.99
CA ALA A 63 0.72 -9.94 8.12
C ALA A 63 0.98 -10.28 6.65
N LEU A 64 2.16 -10.83 6.33
CA LEU A 64 2.50 -11.33 5.00
C LEU A 64 1.51 -12.40 4.52
N ALA A 65 1.11 -13.34 5.39
CA ALA A 65 0.11 -14.36 5.05
C ALA A 65 -1.28 -13.78 4.76
N ARG A 66 -1.59 -12.56 5.24
CA ARG A 66 -2.81 -11.84 4.83
C ARG A 66 -2.59 -11.09 3.52
N ALA A 67 -1.45 -10.42 3.37
CA ALA A 67 -1.10 -9.71 2.14
C ALA A 67 -1.12 -10.63 0.91
N ALA A 68 -0.65 -11.87 1.04
CA ALA A 68 -0.62 -12.85 -0.05
C ALA A 68 -1.99 -13.46 -0.42
N LYS A 69 -3.04 -13.20 0.35
CA LYS A 69 -4.41 -13.66 0.05
C LYS A 69 -5.23 -12.64 -0.73
N VAL A 70 -4.68 -11.44 -0.92
CA VAL A 70 -5.25 -10.37 -1.71
C VAL A 70 -5.00 -10.64 -3.18
#